data_AF-A0A432GDH3-F1
#
_entry.id   AF-A0A432GDH3-F1
#
_cell.length_a   1.000
_cell.length_b   1.000
_cell.length_c   1.000
_cell.angle_alpha   90.00
_cell.angle_beta   90.00
_cell.angle_gamma   90.00
#
_symmetry.space_group_name_H-M   'P 1'
#
loop_
_entity.id
_entity.type
_entity.pdbx_description
1 polymer ?
#
loop_
_entity_poly.entity_id
_entity_poly.type
_entity_poly.pdbx_seq_one_letter_code
_entity_poly.pdbx_strand_id
1 'polypeptide(L)'
;GYSYEYEMLEAAPLHFDRPEGLVGEYLVKGRLDLDGLRAALQRQKRLELLAGLAREKMKIESLEEIPGLAEALLAAYEAGSRTTPD
;
A
#
# COMPACT_ATOMS: atom_id res chain seq x y z
N GLY A 1 -32.27 2.39 37.42
CA GLY A 1 -30.89 2.73 37.77
C GLY A 1 -30.09 2.66 36.49
N TYR A 2 -29.70 3.80 35.95
CA TYR A 2 -28.87 3.87 34.76
C TYR A 2 -27.40 3.91 35.15
N SER A 3 -26.57 3.40 34.23
CA SER A 3 -25.12 3.53 34.16
C SER A 3 -24.33 2.61 35.09
N TYR A 4 -23.75 1.52 34.55
CA TYR A 4 -22.42 0.98 34.91
C TYR A 4 -22.00 -0.22 34.03
N GLU A 5 -22.32 -0.21 32.73
CA GLU A 5 -21.81 -1.25 31.80
C GLU A 5 -21.03 -0.62 30.65
N TYR A 6 -20.31 0.45 30.93
CA TYR A 6 -19.42 1.11 29.98
C TYR A 6 -18.03 1.25 30.60
N GLU A 7 -17.42 0.14 30.96
CA GLU A 7 -15.98 0.07 31.18
C GLU A 7 -15.58 -1.40 31.19
N MET A 8 -14.95 -1.82 30.09
CA MET A 8 -13.97 -2.90 29.95
C MET A 8 -13.98 -3.37 28.49
N LEU A 9 -13.70 -2.45 27.57
CA LEU A 9 -12.94 -2.83 26.38
C LEU A 9 -11.51 -3.03 26.86
N GLU A 10 -11.24 -4.22 27.41
CA GLU A 10 -9.88 -4.64 27.73
C GLU A 10 -9.02 -4.43 26.48
N ALA A 11 -7.94 -3.67 26.64
CA ALA A 11 -6.91 -3.54 25.62
C ALA A 11 -6.18 -4.88 25.49
N ALA A 12 -6.84 -5.86 24.90
CA ALA A 12 -6.23 -7.10 24.50
C ALA A 12 -5.18 -6.77 23.43
N PRO A 13 -3.90 -7.15 23.61
CA PRO A 13 -2.91 -6.99 22.56
C PRO A 13 -3.37 -7.79 21.35
N LEU A 14 -3.65 -7.09 20.24
CA LEU A 14 -3.97 -7.72 18.96
C LEU A 14 -2.81 -8.61 18.54
N HIS A 15 -2.98 -9.92 18.73
CA HIS A 15 -2.07 -10.94 18.24
C HIS A 15 -2.48 -11.32 16.82
N PHE A 16 -1.66 -10.92 15.85
CA PHE A 16 -1.80 -11.35 14.47
C PHE A 16 -0.87 -12.55 14.26
N ASP A 17 -1.42 -13.77 14.31
CA ASP A 17 -0.62 -15.01 14.28
C ASP A 17 0.05 -15.29 12.93
N ARG A 18 -0.34 -14.59 11.86
CA ARG A 18 0.31 -14.63 10.55
C ARG A 18 0.11 -13.30 9.82
N PRO A 19 1.03 -12.33 9.91
CA PRO A 19 0.99 -11.17 9.02
C PRO A 19 1.34 -11.65 7.60
N GLU A 20 0.34 -12.14 6.88
CA GLU A 20 0.43 -12.38 5.44
C GLU A 20 0.13 -11.06 4.72
N GLY A 21 1.08 -10.60 3.90
CA GLY A 21 1.00 -9.33 3.18
C GLY A 21 2.03 -8.29 3.63
N LEU A 22 2.02 -7.13 2.95
CA LEU A 22 3.01 -6.05 3.11
C LEU A 22 3.25 -5.63 4.58
N VAL A 23 2.24 -5.75 5.44
CA VAL A 23 2.30 -5.34 6.86
C VAL A 23 3.45 -6.01 7.63
N GLY A 24 3.77 -7.27 7.30
CA GLY A 24 4.87 -7.99 7.94
C GLY A 24 6.24 -7.36 7.67
N GLU A 25 6.42 -6.75 6.49
CA GLU A 25 7.67 -6.09 6.10
C GLU A 25 7.88 -4.74 6.79
N TYR A 26 6.80 -4.11 7.26
CA TYR A 26 6.81 -2.83 7.94
C TYR A 26 6.72 -2.94 9.48
N LEU A 27 6.85 -4.15 10.02
CA LEU A 27 6.93 -4.37 11.47
C LEU A 27 8.39 -4.31 11.95
N VAL A 28 8.83 -3.14 12.42
CA VAL A 28 10.20 -2.90 12.88
C VAL A 28 10.24 -2.93 14.41
N LYS A 29 10.91 -3.94 15.00
CA LYS A 29 11.10 -4.09 16.45
C LYS A 29 9.78 -4.05 17.25
N GLY A 30 8.74 -4.70 16.74
CA GLY A 30 7.41 -4.74 17.38
C GLY A 30 6.62 -3.43 17.28
N ARG A 31 7.11 -2.45 16.50
CA ARG A 31 6.35 -1.25 16.14
C ARG A 31 6.04 -1.30 14.66
N LEU A 32 4.79 -1.02 14.32
CA LEU A 32 4.37 -0.89 12.93
C LEU A 32 4.83 0.48 12.42
N ASP A 33 5.66 0.49 11.38
CA ASP A 33 5.96 1.68 10.59
C ASP A 33 4.76 1.99 9.68
N LEU A 34 3.83 2.76 10.23
CA LEU A 34 2.61 3.15 9.54
C LEU A 34 2.89 4.00 8.29
N ASP A 35 3.95 4.80 8.31
CA ASP A 35 4.30 5.68 7.19
C ASP A 35 4.91 4.88 6.04
N GLY A 36 5.84 3.97 6.37
CA GLY A 36 6.39 3.01 5.41
C GLY A 36 5.30 2.14 4.78
N LEU A 37 4.41 1.58 5.60
CA LEU A 37 3.28 0.77 5.12
C LEU A 37 2.34 1.60 4.21
N ARG A 38 2.02 2.83 4.61
CA ARG A 38 1.15 3.72 3.82
C ARG A 38 1.78 4.03 2.47
N ALA A 39 3.06 4.38 2.43
CA ALA A 39 3.78 4.68 1.21
C ALA A 39 3.79 3.47 0.26
N ALA A 40 4.01 2.28 0.82
CA ALA A 40 4.08 1.04 0.06
C ALA A 40 2.71 0.60 -0.48
N LEU A 41 1.64 0.72 0.31
CA LEU A 41 0.27 0.52 -0.16
C LEU A 41 -0.11 1.50 -1.26
N GLN A 42 0.27 2.77 -1.13
CA GLN A 42 0.03 3.76 -2.19
C GLN A 42 0.81 3.42 -3.47
N ARG A 43 2.08 3.02 -3.34
CA ARG A 43 2.90 2.58 -4.48
C ARG A 43 2.28 1.36 -5.18
N GLN A 44 1.84 0.36 -4.42
CA GLN A 44 1.19 -0.83 -4.96
C GLN A 44 -0.08 -0.47 -5.74
N LYS A 45 -0.95 0.37 -5.17
CA LYS A 45 -2.15 0.85 -5.87
C LYS A 45 -1.83 1.57 -7.18
N ARG A 46 -0.77 2.38 -7.21
CA ARG A 46 -0.31 3.03 -8.44
C ARG A 46 0.17 2.00 -9.46
N LEU A 47 0.92 0.99 -9.04
CA LEU A 47 1.37 -0.08 -9.92
C LEU A 47 0.23 -0.91 -10.49
N GLU A 48 -0.79 -1.24 -9.69
CA GLU A 48 -1.98 -1.96 -10.16
C GLU A 48 -2.73 -1.16 -11.23
N LEU A 49 -2.89 0.16 -11.03
CA LEU A 49 -3.47 1.06 -12.02
C LEU A 49 -2.63 1.08 -13.32
N LEU A 50 -1.32 1.25 -13.20
CA LEU A 50 -0.39 1.29 -14.33
C LEU A 50 -0.34 -0.03 -15.09
N ALA A 51 -0.41 -1.17 -14.40
CA ALA A 51 -0.47 -2.49 -15.01
C ALA A 51 -1.77 -2.67 -15.81
N GLY A 52 -2.91 -2.22 -15.27
CA GLY A 52 -4.17 -2.21 -16.00
C GLY A 52 -4.10 -1.39 -17.29
N LEU A 53 -3.51 -0.19 -17.22
CA LEU A 53 -3.31 0.67 -18.40
C LEU A 53 -2.35 0.05 -19.42
N ALA A 54 -1.24 -0.54 -18.97
CA ALA A 54 -0.29 -1.21 -19.84
C ALA A 54 -0.92 -2.41 -20.57
N ARG A 55 -1.74 -3.20 -19.88
CA ARG A 55 -2.51 -4.29 -20.49
C ARG A 55 -3.49 -3.77 -21.53
N GLU A 56 -4.27 -2.74 -21.18
CA GLU A 56 -5.29 -2.22 -22.08
C GLU A 56 -4.68 -1.58 -23.34
N LYS A 57 -3.71 -0.67 -23.15
CA LYS A 57 -3.19 0.21 -24.19
C LYS A 57 -1.98 -0.36 -24.93
N MET A 58 -1.14 -1.13 -24.24
CA MET A 58 0.13 -1.63 -24.78
C MET A 58 0.17 -3.14 -24.95
N LYS A 59 -0.87 -3.87 -24.50
CA LYS A 59 -0.94 -5.35 -24.55
C LYS A 59 0.20 -6.02 -23.78
N ILE A 60 0.71 -5.36 -22.74
CA ILE A 60 1.70 -5.91 -21.82
C ILE A 60 0.94 -6.56 -20.67
N GLU A 61 1.06 -7.88 -20.52
CA GLU A 61 0.27 -8.63 -19.53
C GLU A 61 0.84 -8.50 -18.11
N SER A 62 2.16 -8.38 -18.00
CA SER A 62 2.87 -8.09 -16.76
C SER A 62 3.96 -7.03 -16.96
N LEU A 63 4.03 -6.07 -16.04
CA LEU A 63 5.08 -5.03 -16.04
C LEU A 63 6.48 -5.59 -15.74
N GLU A 64 6.57 -6.83 -15.25
CA GLU A 64 7.83 -7.53 -14.95
C GLU A 64 8.48 -8.12 -16.21
N GLU A 65 7.72 -8.28 -17.30
CA GLU A 65 8.23 -8.80 -18.58
C GLU A 65 9.27 -7.88 -19.21
N ILE A 66 9.20 -6.58 -18.90
CA ILE A 66 10.11 -5.57 -19.41
C ILE A 66 10.89 -4.98 -18.22
N PRO A 67 12.20 -5.26 -18.11
CA PRO A 67 13.02 -4.73 -17.05
C PRO A 67 12.93 -3.21 -16.94
N GLY A 68 12.64 -2.71 -15.74
CA GLY A 68 12.55 -1.27 -15.46
C GLY A 68 11.25 -0.58 -15.89
N LEU A 69 10.34 -1.27 -16.59
CA LEU A 69 9.10 -0.65 -17.06
C LEU A 69 8.22 -0.16 -15.90
N ALA A 70 8.05 -0.98 -14.86
CA ALA A 70 7.29 -0.62 -13.67
C ALA A 70 7.82 0.67 -13.02
N GLU A 71 9.14 0.80 -12.90
CA GLU A 71 9.78 1.99 -12.34
C GLU A 71 9.64 3.20 -13.25
N ALA A 72 9.81 3.03 -14.56
CA ALA A 72 9.65 4.10 -15.53
C ALA A 72 8.23 4.67 -15.53
N LEU A 73 7.21 3.80 -15.51
CA LEU A 73 5.80 4.21 -15.47
C LEU A 73 5.44 4.91 -14.15
N LEU A 74 5.94 4.40 -13.03
CA LEU A 74 5.78 5.07 -11.74
C LEU A 74 6.44 6.46 -11.73
N ALA A 75 7.67 6.57 -12.23
CA ALA A 75 8.37 7.85 -12.31
C ALA A 75 7.62 8.84 -13.20
N ALA A 76 7.11 8.39 -14.34
CA ALA A 76 6.28 9.21 -15.24
C ALA A 76 4.98 9.67 -14.57
N TYR A 77 4.29 8.77 -13.86
CA TYR A 77 3.07 9.09 -13.11
C TYR A 77 3.34 10.16 -12.03
N GLU A 78 4.41 9.99 -11.26
CA GLU A 78 4.80 10.91 -10.18
C GLU A 78 5.34 12.24 -10.70
N ALA A 79 5.95 12.27 -11.89
CA ALA A 79 6.30 13.50 -12.58
C ALA A 79 5.03 14.25 -13.02
N GLY A 80 4.09 13.54 -13.64
CA GLY A 80 2.81 14.09 -14.07
C GLY A 80 2.01 14.71 -12.93
N SER A 81 1.92 14.02 -11.78
CA SER A 81 1.20 14.53 -10.60
C SER A 81 1.83 15.77 -9.97
N ARG A 82 3.11 16.04 -10.22
CA ARG A 82 3.81 17.25 -9.76
C ARG A 82 3.64 18.44 -10.71
N THR A 83 3.35 18.17 -11.98
CA THR A 83 3.28 19.19 -13.03
C THR A 83 1.87 19.74 -13.27
N THR A 84 0.82 19.13 -12.73
CA THR A 84 -0.53 19.71 -12.80
C THR A 84 -0.63 20.85 -11.78
N PRO A 85 -0.70 22.12 -12.20
CA PRO A 85 -1.06 23.21 -11.31
C PRO A 85 -2.56 23.09 -10.99
N ASP A 86 -2.94 23.30 -9.74
CA ASP A 86 -4.34 23.52 -9.34
C ASP A 86 -4.99 24.66 -10.15
#